data_AF-A0A7C1N383-F1
#
_entry.id   AF-A0A7C1N383-F1
#
_cell.length_a   1.000
_cell.length_b   1.000
_cell.length_c   1.000
_cell.angle_alpha   90.00
_cell.angle_beta   90.00
_cell.angle_gamma   90.00
#
_symmetry.space_group_name_H-M   'P 1'
#
loop_
_entity.id
_entity.type
_entity.pdbx_description
1 polymer ?
#
loop_
_entity_poly.entity_id
_entity_poly.type
_entity_poly.pdbx_seq_one_letter_code
_entity_poly.pdbx_strand_id
1 'polypeptide(L)'
;MIDCDMYLSAKEALNFCVPLIQDRAIFFFDDWNVLRLADRNLGEKRAFDEFLAANPHLTAKEFSSYNGPKGIPHGKVFIVNVRE
;
A
#
# COMPACT_ATOMS: atom_id res chain seq x y z
N MET A 1 7.87 1.15 4.02
CA MET A 1 6.90 2.07 4.67
C MET A 1 6.59 3.15 3.66
N ILE A 2 5.32 3.36 3.38
CA ILE A 2 4.78 4.39 2.52
C ILE A 2 4.00 5.29 3.48
N ASP A 3 4.48 6.51 3.61
CA ASP A 3 4.02 7.53 4.55
C ASP A 3 4.26 8.86 3.84
N CYS A 4 3.43 9.10 2.84
CA CYS A 4 3.60 10.21 1.92
C CYS A 4 2.33 11.04 1.75
N ASP A 5 1.24 10.66 2.43
CA ASP A 5 -0.15 11.16 2.36
C ASP A 5 -0.82 11.06 0.97
N MET A 6 -0.12 11.52 -0.07
CA MET A 6 -0.63 11.81 -1.40
C MET A 6 -0.42 10.67 -2.38
N TYR A 7 -1.40 10.50 -3.28
CA TYR A 7 -1.39 9.48 -4.33
C TYR A 7 -0.13 9.51 -5.22
N LEU A 8 0.26 10.69 -5.73
CA LEU A 8 1.40 10.78 -6.66
C LEU A 8 2.71 10.37 -5.97
N SER A 9 2.95 10.85 -4.75
CA SER A 9 4.14 10.49 -3.97
C SER A 9 4.17 9.00 -3.64
N ALA A 10 3.05 8.44 -3.19
CA ALA A 10 2.93 7.01 -2.92
C ALA A 10 3.17 6.14 -4.17
N LYS A 11 2.65 6.57 -5.33
CA LYS A 11 2.84 5.89 -6.61
C LYS A 11 4.31 5.88 -7.04
N GLU A 12 4.99 7.02 -6.97
CA GLU A 12 6.42 7.10 -7.31
C GLU A 12 7.27 6.25 -6.37
N ALA A 13 6.99 6.28 -5.07
CA ALA A 13 7.69 5.44 -4.09
C ALA A 13 7.49 3.94 -4.35
N LEU A 14 6.26 3.51 -4.63
CA LEU A 14 5.94 2.12 -4.97
C LEU A 14 6.64 1.67 -6.27
N ASN A 15 6.62 2.50 -7.30
CA ASN A 15 7.29 2.20 -8.58
C ASN A 15 8.80 2.06 -8.41
N PHE A 16 9.42 2.90 -7.59
CA PHE A 16 10.83 2.79 -7.24
C PHE A 16 11.15 1.46 -6.56
N CYS A 17 10.23 0.93 -5.74
CA CYS A 17 10.44 -0.33 -5.03
C CYS A 17 10.37 -1.58 -5.91
N VAL A 18 9.70 -1.55 -7.08
CA VAL A 18 9.46 -2.74 -7.92
C VAL A 18 10.70 -3.62 -8.12
N PRO A 19 11.84 -3.11 -8.64
CA PRO A 19 13.02 -3.95 -8.90
C PRO A 19 13.73 -4.42 -7.62
N LEU A 20 13.35 -3.91 -6.45
CA LEU A 20 13.93 -4.28 -5.16
C LEU A 20 13.18 -5.45 -4.51
N ILE A 21 12.00 -5.81 -5.03
CA ILE A 21 11.19 -6.92 -4.54
C ILE A 21 11.72 -8.21 -5.17
N GLN A 22 12.45 -9.00 -4.38
CA GLN A 22 12.82 -10.37 -4.72
C GLN A 22 11.71 -11.31 -4.22
N ASP A 23 12.00 -12.28 -3.35
CA ASP A 23 11.02 -13.28 -2.92
C ASP A 23 9.78 -12.67 -2.23
N ARG A 24 10.01 -11.72 -1.31
CA ARG A 24 8.97 -11.11 -0.49
C ARG A 24 9.35 -9.71 -0.03
N ALA A 25 8.36 -8.83 0.04
CA ALA A 25 8.45 -7.52 0.70
C ALA A 25 7.26 -7.30 1.65
N ILE A 26 7.42 -6.39 2.60
CA ILE A 26 6.31 -5.91 3.44
C ILE A 26 6.12 -4.42 3.17
N PHE A 27 4.91 -4.05 2.77
CA PHE A 27 4.49 -2.66 2.66
C PHE A 27 3.66 -2.28 3.87
N PHE A 28 4.06 -1.20 4.53
CA PHE A 28 3.33 -0.52 5.59
C PHE A 28 2.81 0.79 5.02
N PHE A 29 1.52 1.03 5.07
CA PHE A 29 0.85 2.26 4.60
C PHE A 29 0.30 3.02 5.81
N ASP A 30 0.81 4.24 6.05
CA ASP A 30 0.40 5.04 7.20
C ASP A 30 -0.99 5.65 7.01
N ASP A 31 -1.24 6.27 5.85
CA ASP A 31 -2.45 7.06 5.59
C ASP A 31 -3.53 6.33 4.81
N TRP A 32 -3.51 4.99 4.80
CA TRP A 32 -4.37 4.17 3.94
C TRP A 32 -5.84 4.59 3.93
N ASN A 33 -6.43 4.87 5.10
CA ASN A 33 -7.84 5.24 5.24
C ASN A 33 -8.10 6.60 5.92
N VAL A 34 -7.11 7.50 5.96
CA VAL A 34 -7.33 8.86 6.46
C VAL A 34 -8.49 9.50 5.71
N LEU A 35 -9.40 10.17 6.44
CA LEU A 35 -10.58 10.84 5.87
C LEU A 35 -11.40 9.97 4.88
N ARG A 36 -11.43 8.65 5.09
CA ARG A 36 -12.12 7.67 4.21
C ARG A 36 -11.61 7.68 2.76
N LEU A 37 -10.31 7.93 2.56
CA LEU A 37 -9.69 7.90 1.23
C LEU A 37 -9.78 6.51 0.60
N ALA A 38 -9.65 5.43 1.40
CA ALA A 38 -9.75 4.06 0.91
C ALA A 38 -11.14 3.76 0.29
N ASP A 39 -12.21 4.18 0.96
CA ASP A 39 -13.59 4.00 0.48
C ASP A 39 -13.84 4.66 -0.88
N ARG A 40 -13.09 5.72 -1.17
CA ARG A 40 -13.17 6.51 -2.42
C ARG A 40 -12.13 6.11 -3.45
N ASN A 41 -11.31 5.11 -3.16
CA ASN A 41 -10.15 4.71 -3.95
C ASN A 41 -9.22 5.89 -4.31
N LEU A 42 -8.77 6.62 -3.29
CA LEU A 42 -7.83 7.73 -3.39
C LEU A 42 -6.54 7.44 -2.58
N GLY A 43 -5.56 8.34 -2.69
CA GLY A 43 -4.33 8.28 -1.89
C GLY A 43 -3.51 7.01 -2.10
N GLU A 44 -2.95 6.50 -1.02
CA GLU A 44 -2.09 5.32 -0.99
C GLU A 44 -2.79 4.05 -1.48
N LYS A 45 -4.07 3.85 -1.13
CA LYS A 45 -4.85 2.71 -1.62
C LYS A 45 -4.87 2.68 -3.15
N ARG A 46 -5.19 3.81 -3.78
CA ARG A 46 -5.23 3.90 -5.25
C ARG A 46 -3.87 3.59 -5.86
N ALA A 47 -2.80 4.15 -5.27
CA ALA A 47 -1.46 3.91 -5.73
C ALA A 47 -1.07 2.43 -5.63
N PHE A 48 -1.45 1.75 -4.54
CA PHE A 48 -1.18 0.34 -4.35
C PHE A 48 -2.00 -0.57 -5.27
N ASP A 49 -3.27 -0.27 -5.49
CA ASP A 49 -4.10 -1.00 -6.45
C ASP A 49 -3.53 -0.90 -7.88
N GLU A 50 -3.14 0.30 -8.31
CA GLU A 50 -2.48 0.52 -9.60
C GLU A 50 -1.11 -0.18 -9.67
N PHE A 51 -0.33 -0.17 -8.59
CA PHE A 51 0.94 -0.87 -8.49
C PHE A 51 0.78 -2.38 -8.66
N LEU A 52 -0.21 -3.00 -8.02
CA LEU A 52 -0.47 -4.44 -8.18
C LEU A 52 -0.99 -4.78 -9.57
N ALA A 53 -1.81 -3.90 -10.17
CA ALA A 53 -2.30 -4.07 -11.54
C ALA A 53 -1.16 -3.98 -12.57
N ALA A 54 -0.20 -3.07 -12.38
CA ALA A 54 0.96 -2.90 -13.24
C ALA A 54 2.01 -4.02 -13.08
N ASN A 55 2.02 -4.71 -11.94
CA ASN A 55 2.98 -5.76 -11.62
C ASN A 55 2.26 -7.09 -11.37
N PRO A 56 1.69 -7.73 -12.42
CA PRO A 56 0.87 -8.94 -12.25
C PRO A 56 1.67 -10.17 -11.78
N HIS A 57 3.00 -10.11 -11.81
CA HIS A 57 3.89 -11.11 -11.21
C HIS A 57 3.94 -11.01 -9.68
N LEU A 58 3.40 -9.95 -9.09
CA LEU A 58 3.28 -9.79 -7.64
C LEU A 58 1.90 -10.25 -7.15
N THR A 59 1.85 -10.62 -5.87
CA THR A 59 0.61 -10.85 -5.11
C THR A 59 0.71 -10.15 -3.78
N ALA A 60 -0.41 -9.64 -3.27
CA ALA A 60 -0.48 -9.02 -1.96
C ALA A 60 -1.49 -9.76 -1.07
N LYS A 61 -1.12 -9.96 0.19
CA LYS A 61 -2.01 -10.44 1.24
C LYS A 61 -1.97 -9.46 2.40
N GLU A 62 -3.15 -9.03 2.86
CA GLU A 62 -3.23 -8.23 4.08
C GLU A 62 -2.64 -9.04 5.25
N PHE A 63 -1.68 -8.43 5.94
CA PHE A 63 -0.97 -9.01 7.07
C PHE A 63 -1.44 -8.42 8.40
N SER A 64 -1.70 -7.10 8.42
CA SER A 64 -2.16 -6.39 9.61
C SER A 64 -2.82 -5.07 9.25
N SER A 65 -3.43 -4.43 10.25
CA SER A 65 -3.98 -3.08 10.18
C SER A 65 -3.90 -2.42 11.55
N TYR A 66 -3.90 -1.10 11.60
CA TYR A 66 -3.98 -0.37 12.86
C TYR A 66 -4.93 0.82 12.78
N ASN A 67 -5.39 1.22 13.95
CA ASN A 67 -6.30 2.35 14.12
C ASN A 67 -5.52 3.59 14.54
N GLY A 68 -5.99 4.73 14.05
CA GLY A 68 -5.56 6.04 14.50
C GLY A 68 -6.25 6.49 15.78
N PRO A 69 -6.16 7.79 16.10
CA PRO A 69 -6.85 8.38 17.25
C PRO A 69 -8.35 8.04 17.26
N LYS A 70 -8.88 7.75 18.44
CA LYS A 70 -10.30 7.39 18.65
C LYS A 70 -10.75 6.08 17.98
N GLY A 71 -9.81 5.19 17.63
CA GLY A 71 -10.13 3.87 17.09
C GLY A 71 -10.59 3.87 15.63
N ILE A 72 -10.32 4.97 14.90
CA ILE A 72 -10.67 5.09 13.49
C ILE A 72 -9.68 4.25 12.66
N PRO A 73 -10.14 3.39 11.73
CA PRO A 73 -9.24 2.63 10.85
C PRO A 73 -8.32 3.58 10.08
N HIS A 74 -7.01 3.31 10.12
CA HIS A 74 -6.00 4.23 9.60
C HIS A 74 -5.06 3.53 8.63
N GLY A 75 -4.13 2.72 9.14
CA GLY A 75 -3.07 2.11 8.34
C GLY A 75 -3.32 0.66 7.97
N LYS A 76 -2.64 0.21 6.92
CA LYS A 76 -2.69 -1.18 6.41
C LYS A 76 -1.30 -1.71 6.16
N VAL A 77 -1.13 -3.02 6.36
CA VAL A 77 0.12 -3.73 6.14
C VAL A 77 -0.13 -4.91 5.23
N PHE A 78 0.67 -5.01 4.17
CA PHE A 78 0.58 -6.10 3.20
C PHE A 78 1.91 -6.83 3.09
N ILE A 79 1.85 -8.16 3.07
CA ILE A 79 2.93 -8.99 2.55
C ILE A 79 2.75 -9.06 1.04
N VAL A 80 3.78 -8.69 0.30
CA VAL A 80 3.86 -8.80 -1.17
C VAL A 80 4.85 -9.89 -1.53
N ASN A 81 4.44 -10.84 -2.37
CA ASN A 81 5.29 -11.94 -2.86
C ASN A 81 5.38 -11.91 -4.39
N VAL A 82 6.51 -12.32 -4.93
CA VAL A 82 6.62 -12.71 -6.34
C VAL A 82 5.92 -14.06 -6.53
N ARG A 83 5.13 -14.20 -7.60
CA ARG A 83 4.50 -15.47 -7.98
C ARG A 83 5.58 -16.44 -8.42
N GLU A 84 5.50 -17.67 -7.91
CA GLU A 84 6.26 -18.82 -8.41
C GLU A 84 5.88 -19.18 -9.85
#